data_AF-E8U8M7-F1
#
_entry.id   AF-E8U8M7-F1
#
_cell.length_a   1.000
_cell.length_b   1.000
_cell.length_c   1.000
_cell.angle_alpha   90.00
_cell.angle_beta   90.00
_cell.angle_gamma   90.00
#
_symmetry.space_group_name_H-M   'P 1'
#
loop_
_entity.id
_entity.type
_entity.pdbx_description
1 polymer ?
#
loop_
_entity_poly.entity_id
_entity_poly.type
_entity_poly.pdbx_seq_one_letter_code
_entity_poly.pdbx_strand_id
1 'polypeptide(L)'
;MYTARGTSLPYTGKHMKAWTIALSSLALLGGALALGAVASSNDTIAPGIHVGGVDLGGLDERGALQALQAHTPSAPDVTVRAAGRSWVVPAADLGWAPDPQASIDAAVQASRDRNLGARVMAALGQADTVELPLRARVNVATTRQKLAALVKPLETAPVDARIVFDKTRYTVVPDRPGVLADVSAAANTYAASPDATTLEVSVSKRSAALTAAALQVQVDAGNKLVRPMTFTLGERKTALTALQVANLFWVRAKGIELDEAAITRAMKTITSNVDRPARNARYALQGGALVRVKEQPGVVTDVKAALPLLRKAITTPSLATMALPSTTQAPTLTVNALPEVKKLTLIATGSSTYYGSSGARATNVSVAASKINGAVVAPGETFSFLNALGSISPENGFVGGLIISGGRTVDGLGGGVCQVSTTTFRALYQAGLPVVERNQHAYRVHYYDPQVGFEAAVYDPGLDLKMKNDTNGPILIRTVNHPAQQRLEVQVWGLPQTRKVTVSPATILARIPHPAPQYVTTPNLRRGQTRQVDWAVDGYNLYITRTIRDGGTVRTDKVSTNYKPWRAVYEVGSS
;
A
#
# COMPACT_ATOMS: atom_id res chain seq x y z
N MET A 1 -13.82 -28.05 -123.84
CA MET A 1 -13.47 -29.19 -124.73
C MET A 1 -13.36 -30.44 -123.86
N TYR A 2 -13.86 -31.57 -124.38
CA TYR A 2 -13.90 -32.93 -123.80
C TYR A 2 -15.02 -33.32 -122.82
N THR A 3 -16.11 -33.77 -123.47
CA THR A 3 -17.03 -34.85 -123.13
C THR A 3 -16.38 -36.11 -122.51
N ALA A 4 -17.08 -36.82 -121.61
CA ALA A 4 -17.81 -38.07 -121.95
C ALA A 4 -18.18 -38.97 -120.75
N ARG A 5 -19.45 -39.41 -120.79
CA ARG A 5 -20.02 -40.74 -120.46
C ARG A 5 -20.14 -41.18 -119.00
N GLY A 6 -21.40 -41.35 -118.61
CA GLY A 6 -21.80 -42.22 -117.51
C GLY A 6 -21.96 -43.68 -117.94
N THR A 7 -22.17 -44.51 -116.92
CA THR A 7 -22.69 -45.88 -117.01
C THR A 7 -23.49 -46.15 -115.74
N SER A 8 -24.80 -46.27 -115.91
CA SER A 8 -25.74 -46.84 -114.93
C SER A 8 -25.94 -48.32 -115.23
N LEU A 9 -25.88 -49.18 -114.23
CA LEU A 9 -26.45 -50.53 -114.24
C LEU A 9 -27.09 -50.86 -112.86
N PRO A 10 -28.09 -51.75 -112.81
CA PRO A 10 -29.14 -51.71 -111.80
C PRO A 10 -29.07 -52.84 -110.75
N TYR A 11 -29.75 -52.57 -109.62
CA TYR A 11 -30.51 -53.47 -108.74
C TYR A 11 -29.93 -54.84 -108.31
N THR A 12 -29.86 -55.09 -107.01
CA THR A 12 -30.67 -56.13 -106.33
C THR A 12 -30.48 -56.10 -104.82
N GLY A 13 -31.49 -55.60 -104.11
CA GLY A 13 -31.61 -55.73 -102.67
C GLY A 13 -31.99 -57.17 -102.29
N LYS A 14 -31.13 -57.84 -101.51
CA LYS A 14 -31.53 -58.91 -100.57
C LYS A 14 -30.49 -59.30 -99.52
N HIS A 15 -29.24 -58.80 -99.57
CA HIS A 15 -28.21 -59.09 -98.54
C HIS A 15 -28.02 -57.99 -97.47
N MET A 16 -28.69 -56.85 -97.60
CA MET A 16 -28.49 -55.71 -96.70
C MET A 16 -29.16 -55.85 -95.32
N LYS A 17 -30.09 -56.81 -95.17
CA LYS A 17 -30.78 -57.08 -93.89
C LYS A 17 -29.97 -57.95 -92.91
N ALA A 18 -29.04 -58.79 -93.38
CA ALA A 18 -28.24 -59.66 -92.50
C ALA A 18 -27.04 -58.91 -91.87
N TRP A 19 -26.39 -58.02 -92.62
CA TRP A 19 -25.28 -57.19 -92.14
C TRP A 19 -25.74 -56.07 -91.20
N THR A 20 -26.91 -55.49 -91.44
CA THR A 20 -27.49 -54.51 -90.50
C THR A 20 -27.86 -55.17 -89.18
N ILE A 21 -28.41 -56.39 -89.16
CA ILE A 21 -28.71 -57.11 -87.90
C ILE A 21 -27.41 -57.52 -87.17
N ALA A 22 -26.36 -57.95 -87.87
CA ALA A 22 -25.06 -58.30 -87.27
C ALA A 22 -24.29 -57.09 -86.71
N LEU A 23 -24.26 -55.96 -87.42
CA LEU A 23 -23.69 -54.71 -86.89
C LEU A 23 -24.54 -54.12 -85.76
N SER A 24 -25.87 -54.24 -85.82
CA SER A 24 -26.76 -53.80 -84.74
C SER A 24 -26.53 -54.64 -83.48
N SER A 25 -26.33 -55.96 -83.63
CA SER A 25 -26.07 -56.85 -82.49
C SER A 25 -24.65 -56.73 -81.94
N LEU A 26 -23.63 -56.43 -82.76
CA LEU A 26 -22.30 -56.04 -82.26
C LEU A 26 -22.29 -54.65 -81.61
N ALA A 27 -23.07 -53.69 -82.12
CA ALA A 27 -23.23 -52.37 -81.50
C ALA A 27 -24.08 -52.43 -80.22
N LEU A 28 -25.06 -53.33 -80.15
CA LEU A 28 -25.84 -53.61 -78.94
C LEU A 28 -25.05 -54.44 -77.93
N LEU A 29 -24.21 -55.40 -78.35
CA LEU A 29 -23.28 -56.10 -77.45
C LEU A 29 -22.16 -55.18 -76.98
N GLY A 30 -21.58 -54.38 -77.87
CA GLY A 30 -20.56 -53.37 -77.53
C GLY A 30 -21.13 -52.27 -76.65
N GLY A 31 -22.37 -51.83 -76.91
CA GLY A 31 -23.12 -50.92 -76.06
C GLY A 31 -23.50 -51.54 -74.71
N ALA A 32 -23.89 -52.81 -74.66
CA ALA A 32 -24.22 -53.52 -73.42
C ALA A 32 -22.97 -53.89 -72.60
N LEU A 33 -21.83 -54.17 -73.23
CA LEU A 33 -20.53 -54.37 -72.59
C LEU A 33 -19.96 -53.04 -72.07
N ALA A 34 -20.10 -51.94 -72.83
CA ALA A 34 -19.74 -50.60 -72.37
C ALA A 34 -20.66 -50.15 -71.23
N LEU A 35 -21.97 -50.37 -71.32
CA LEU A 35 -22.93 -50.11 -70.23
C LEU A 35 -22.69 -51.03 -69.01
N GLY A 36 -22.26 -52.27 -69.23
CA GLY A 36 -21.88 -53.22 -68.18
C GLY A 36 -20.59 -52.83 -67.47
N ALA A 37 -19.57 -52.35 -68.19
CA ALA A 37 -18.34 -51.80 -67.63
C ALA A 37 -18.59 -50.48 -66.87
N VAL A 38 -19.54 -49.66 -67.34
CA VAL A 38 -20.00 -48.43 -66.66
C VAL A 38 -20.90 -48.75 -65.45
N ALA A 39 -21.54 -49.93 -65.40
CA ALA A 39 -22.32 -50.39 -64.25
C ALA A 39 -21.45 -51.06 -63.16
N SER A 40 -20.29 -51.64 -63.52
CA SER A 40 -19.29 -52.18 -62.59
C SER A 40 -18.32 -51.13 -62.04
N SER A 41 -18.30 -49.91 -62.57
CA SER A 41 -17.37 -48.84 -62.20
C SER A 41 -17.84 -47.98 -61.02
N ASN A 42 -18.74 -48.46 -60.16
CA ASN A 42 -19.25 -47.66 -59.04
C ASN A 42 -18.24 -47.46 -57.90
N ASP A 43 -17.16 -48.25 -57.87
CA ASP A 43 -16.15 -48.23 -56.80
C ASP A 43 -14.83 -47.54 -57.20
N THR A 44 -14.75 -46.97 -58.42
CA THR A 44 -13.53 -46.31 -58.93
C THR A 44 -13.79 -44.88 -59.41
N ILE A 45 -12.84 -43.98 -59.22
CA ILE A 45 -12.89 -42.59 -59.70
C ILE A 45 -12.88 -42.57 -61.24
N ALA A 46 -13.67 -41.70 -61.86
CA ALA A 46 -13.80 -41.68 -63.32
C ALA A 46 -12.47 -41.33 -64.02
N PRO A 47 -12.12 -42.00 -65.14
CA PRO A 47 -10.88 -41.71 -65.89
C PRO A 47 -10.71 -40.23 -66.25
N GLY A 48 -9.50 -39.71 -66.13
CA GLY A 48 -9.16 -38.31 -66.43
C GLY A 48 -9.37 -37.30 -65.29
N ILE A 49 -9.79 -37.74 -64.09
CA ILE A 49 -9.85 -36.86 -62.91
C ILE A 49 -8.49 -36.83 -62.23
N HIS A 50 -7.94 -35.63 -62.09
CA HIS A 50 -6.69 -35.36 -61.40
C HIS A 50 -6.95 -34.51 -60.16
N VAL A 51 -6.18 -34.72 -59.10
CA VAL A 51 -6.22 -33.91 -57.88
C VAL A 51 -4.82 -33.45 -57.54
N GLY A 52 -4.58 -32.13 -57.54
CA GLY A 52 -3.28 -31.56 -57.21
C GLY A 52 -2.15 -32.07 -58.11
N GLY A 53 -2.45 -32.35 -59.39
CA GLY A 53 -1.51 -32.89 -60.37
C GLY A 53 -1.32 -34.41 -60.34
N VAL A 54 -2.05 -35.14 -59.48
CA VAL A 54 -2.02 -36.61 -59.40
C VAL A 54 -3.22 -37.20 -60.15
N ASP A 55 -2.98 -38.08 -61.13
CA ASP A 55 -4.06 -38.81 -61.82
C ASP A 55 -4.70 -39.83 -60.87
N LEU A 56 -6.00 -39.66 -60.61
CA LEU A 56 -6.79 -40.57 -59.79
C LEU A 56 -7.74 -41.43 -60.63
N GLY A 57 -7.77 -41.23 -61.95
CA GLY A 57 -8.68 -41.92 -62.85
C GLY A 57 -8.50 -43.44 -62.81
N GLY A 58 -9.60 -44.16 -62.59
CA GLY A 58 -9.62 -45.63 -62.51
C GLY A 58 -9.15 -46.21 -61.17
N LEU A 59 -8.74 -45.39 -60.20
CA LEU A 59 -8.36 -45.85 -58.87
C LEU A 59 -9.59 -46.01 -57.96
N ASP A 60 -9.54 -47.01 -57.09
CA ASP A 60 -10.44 -47.11 -55.94
C ASP A 60 -9.98 -46.15 -54.81
N GLU A 61 -10.80 -45.98 -53.77
CA GLU A 61 -10.52 -45.03 -52.68
C GLU A 61 -9.15 -45.28 -52.01
N ARG A 62 -8.76 -46.55 -51.84
CA ARG A 62 -7.47 -46.93 -51.23
C ARG A 62 -6.29 -46.60 -52.15
N GLY A 63 -6.41 -46.92 -53.44
CA GLY A 63 -5.40 -46.59 -54.45
C GLY A 63 -5.24 -45.08 -54.61
N ALA A 64 -6.34 -44.34 -54.62
CA ALA A 64 -6.33 -42.87 -54.68
C ALA A 64 -5.66 -42.25 -53.44
N LEU A 65 -5.93 -42.79 -52.24
CA LEU A 65 -5.28 -42.34 -51.01
C LEU A 65 -3.76 -42.59 -51.04
N GLN A 66 -3.32 -43.76 -51.51
CA GLN A 66 -1.89 -44.05 -51.67
C GLN A 66 -1.24 -43.14 -52.71
N ALA A 67 -1.90 -42.87 -53.83
CA ALA A 67 -1.40 -42.00 -54.90
C ALA A 67 -1.20 -40.55 -54.41
N LEU A 68 -2.18 -40.00 -53.67
CA LEU A 68 -2.08 -38.66 -53.07
C LEU A 68 -1.04 -38.59 -51.94
N GLN A 69 -0.91 -39.64 -51.13
CA GLN A 69 0.11 -39.70 -50.07
C GLN A 69 1.52 -39.75 -50.66
N ALA A 70 1.73 -40.48 -51.76
CA ALA A 70 3.02 -40.58 -52.44
C ALA A 70 3.49 -39.27 -53.10
N HIS A 71 2.55 -38.38 -53.46
CA HIS A 71 2.83 -37.12 -54.14
C HIS A 71 2.36 -35.89 -53.35
N THR A 72 2.46 -35.95 -52.01
CA THR A 72 2.02 -34.84 -51.16
C THR A 72 2.81 -33.56 -51.48
N PRO A 73 2.15 -32.48 -51.95
CA PRO A 73 2.84 -31.24 -52.27
C PRO A 73 3.39 -30.56 -51.01
N SER A 74 4.50 -29.83 -51.16
CA SER A 74 5.01 -28.98 -50.08
C SER A 74 3.96 -27.93 -49.72
N ALA A 75 3.75 -27.71 -48.42
CA ALA A 75 2.83 -26.69 -47.95
C ALA A 75 3.19 -25.32 -48.56
N PRO A 76 2.22 -24.56 -49.12
CA PRO A 76 2.50 -23.30 -49.77
C PRO A 76 3.00 -22.25 -48.76
N ASP A 77 3.71 -21.24 -49.24
CA ASP A 77 4.06 -20.09 -48.42
C ASP A 77 2.87 -19.13 -48.30
N VAL A 78 2.60 -18.66 -47.07
CA VAL A 78 1.57 -17.66 -46.77
C VAL A 78 2.24 -16.36 -46.33
N THR A 79 1.90 -15.27 -47.00
CA THR A 79 2.31 -13.93 -46.60
C THR A 79 1.37 -13.42 -45.50
N VAL A 80 1.83 -13.46 -44.26
CA VAL A 80 1.10 -12.88 -43.12
C VAL A 80 1.41 -11.38 -43.06
N ARG A 81 0.38 -10.53 -42.96
CA ARG A 81 0.53 -9.07 -42.91
C ARG A 81 -0.14 -8.49 -41.67
N ALA A 82 0.55 -7.57 -40.99
CA ALA A 82 0.00 -6.86 -39.83
C ALA A 82 0.68 -5.49 -39.66
N ALA A 83 -0.11 -4.43 -39.56
CA ALA A 83 0.36 -3.05 -39.30
C ALA A 83 1.57 -2.62 -40.19
N GLY A 84 1.53 -2.95 -41.48
CA GLY A 84 2.58 -2.62 -42.46
C GLY A 84 3.82 -3.51 -42.43
N ARG A 85 3.86 -4.55 -41.58
CA ARG A 85 4.87 -5.62 -41.63
C ARG A 85 4.34 -6.82 -42.38
N SER A 86 5.26 -7.60 -42.95
CA SER A 86 4.94 -8.84 -43.66
C SER A 86 5.94 -9.92 -43.28
N TRP A 87 5.44 -11.14 -43.12
CA TRP A 87 6.24 -12.35 -42.89
C TRP A 87 5.81 -13.41 -43.88
N VAL A 88 6.78 -14.09 -44.48
CA VAL A 88 6.53 -15.30 -45.27
C VAL A 88 6.61 -16.47 -44.31
N VAL A 89 5.52 -17.22 -44.19
CA VAL A 89 5.39 -18.33 -43.24
C VAL A 89 4.92 -19.56 -44.01
N PRO A 90 5.61 -20.71 -43.90
CA PRO A 90 5.12 -21.94 -44.49
C PRO A 90 3.73 -22.27 -43.94
N ALA A 91 2.78 -22.63 -44.80
CA ALA A 91 1.41 -22.95 -44.37
C ALA A 91 1.37 -24.06 -43.31
N ALA A 92 2.31 -25.01 -43.36
CA ALA A 92 2.48 -26.05 -42.34
C ALA A 92 2.68 -25.48 -40.93
N ASP A 93 3.43 -24.38 -40.78
CA ASP A 93 3.62 -23.69 -39.50
C ASP A 93 2.35 -22.99 -39.01
N LEU A 94 1.42 -22.71 -39.93
CA LEU A 94 0.08 -22.19 -39.63
C LEU A 94 -0.93 -23.33 -39.38
N GLY A 95 -0.48 -24.58 -39.30
CA GLY A 95 -1.34 -25.73 -39.05
C GLY A 95 -2.09 -26.23 -40.28
N TRP A 96 -1.68 -25.81 -41.48
CA TRP A 96 -2.17 -26.36 -42.74
C TRP A 96 -1.67 -27.79 -42.94
N ALA A 97 -2.56 -28.68 -43.35
CA ALA A 97 -2.23 -30.01 -43.79
C ALA A 97 -3.13 -30.38 -44.98
N PRO A 98 -2.63 -31.18 -45.94
CA PRO A 98 -3.48 -31.73 -46.98
C PRO A 98 -4.59 -32.58 -46.33
N ASP A 99 -5.75 -32.60 -46.96
CA ASP A 99 -6.87 -33.47 -46.62
C ASP A 99 -7.16 -34.42 -47.80
N PRO A 100 -6.40 -35.53 -47.91
CA PRO A 100 -6.55 -36.48 -49.00
C PRO A 100 -7.97 -37.05 -49.08
N GLN A 101 -8.62 -37.30 -47.94
CA GLN A 101 -9.96 -37.85 -47.90
C GLN A 101 -10.98 -36.86 -48.48
N ALA A 102 -10.98 -35.61 -48.01
CA ALA A 102 -11.89 -34.59 -48.55
C ALA A 102 -11.63 -34.32 -50.05
N SER A 103 -10.40 -34.50 -50.51
CA SER A 103 -10.02 -34.36 -51.92
C SER A 103 -10.51 -35.54 -52.77
N ILE A 104 -10.41 -36.77 -52.26
CA ILE A 104 -10.97 -37.97 -52.89
C ILE A 104 -12.49 -37.88 -52.94
N ASP A 105 -13.15 -37.47 -51.86
CA ASP A 105 -14.61 -37.30 -51.81
C ASP A 105 -15.08 -36.32 -52.91
N ALA A 106 -14.32 -35.23 -53.12
CA ALA A 106 -14.58 -34.29 -54.20
C ALA A 106 -14.37 -34.90 -55.60
N ALA A 107 -13.35 -35.73 -55.77
CA ALA A 107 -13.09 -36.46 -57.02
C ALA A 107 -14.18 -37.51 -57.31
N VAL A 108 -14.66 -38.22 -56.29
CA VAL A 108 -15.78 -39.15 -56.40
C VAL A 108 -17.07 -38.41 -56.73
N GLN A 109 -17.32 -37.26 -56.10
CA GLN A 109 -18.47 -36.42 -56.43
C GLN A 109 -18.40 -35.92 -57.89
N ALA A 110 -17.25 -35.40 -58.32
CA ALA A 110 -17.02 -34.98 -59.70
C ALA A 110 -17.19 -36.14 -60.70
N SER A 111 -16.83 -37.37 -60.29
CA SER A 111 -17.08 -38.58 -61.07
C SER A 111 -18.58 -38.85 -61.25
N ARG A 112 -19.36 -38.68 -60.17
CA ARG A 112 -20.82 -38.89 -60.16
C ARG A 112 -21.56 -37.82 -60.98
N ASP A 113 -21.05 -36.59 -61.00
CA ASP A 113 -21.65 -35.48 -61.73
C ASP A 113 -21.45 -35.56 -63.25
N ARG A 114 -20.60 -36.48 -63.75
CA ARG A 114 -20.43 -36.71 -65.20
C ARG A 114 -21.71 -37.27 -65.84
N ASN A 115 -22.14 -36.64 -66.92
CA ASN A 115 -23.28 -37.10 -67.72
C ASN A 115 -22.99 -38.42 -68.47
N LEU A 116 -24.05 -39.10 -68.94
CA LEU A 116 -23.94 -40.42 -69.58
C LEU A 116 -23.00 -40.44 -70.80
N GLY A 117 -22.96 -39.38 -71.61
CA GLY A 117 -22.07 -39.27 -72.77
C GLY A 117 -20.60 -39.20 -72.38
N ALA A 118 -20.26 -38.38 -71.38
CA ALA A 118 -18.90 -38.26 -70.86
C ALA A 118 -18.39 -39.56 -70.21
N ARG A 119 -19.28 -40.35 -69.60
CA ARG A 119 -18.93 -41.67 -69.03
C ARG A 119 -18.61 -42.69 -70.12
N VAL A 120 -19.35 -42.70 -71.23
CA VAL A 120 -19.10 -43.59 -72.38
C VAL A 120 -17.80 -43.22 -73.10
N MET A 121 -17.54 -41.93 -73.32
CA MET A 121 -16.27 -41.48 -73.93
C MET A 121 -15.05 -41.79 -73.04
N ALA A 122 -15.21 -41.66 -71.71
CA ALA A 122 -14.18 -42.05 -70.77
C ALA A 122 -13.89 -43.56 -70.79
N ALA A 123 -14.91 -44.41 -70.96
CA ALA A 123 -14.74 -45.86 -71.09
C ALA A 123 -14.02 -46.27 -72.40
N LEU A 124 -14.02 -45.40 -73.42
CA LEU A 124 -13.28 -45.58 -74.69
C LEU A 124 -11.87 -44.97 -74.67
N GLY A 125 -11.40 -44.48 -73.51
CA GLY A 125 -10.07 -43.87 -73.37
C GLY A 125 -9.97 -42.43 -73.89
N GLN A 126 -11.09 -41.77 -74.17
CA GLN A 126 -11.17 -40.38 -74.63
C GLN A 126 -11.83 -39.48 -73.57
N ALA A 127 -11.30 -39.52 -72.34
CA ALA A 127 -11.81 -38.70 -71.25
C ALA A 127 -11.20 -37.28 -71.28
N ASP A 128 -12.03 -36.25 -71.12
CA ASP A 128 -11.54 -34.91 -70.82
C ASP A 128 -10.88 -34.87 -69.43
N THR A 129 -9.73 -34.22 -69.34
CA THR A 129 -9.00 -34.03 -68.08
C THR A 129 -9.73 -33.02 -67.21
N VAL A 130 -10.03 -33.41 -65.97
CA VAL A 130 -10.62 -32.53 -64.95
C VAL A 130 -9.63 -32.45 -63.80
N GLU A 131 -9.00 -31.28 -63.63
CA GLU A 131 -8.10 -30.99 -62.51
C GLU A 131 -8.90 -30.41 -61.35
N LEU A 132 -8.80 -31.04 -60.18
CA LEU A 132 -9.40 -30.58 -58.93
C LEU A 132 -8.30 -30.11 -57.97
N PRO A 133 -8.53 -29.03 -57.19
CA PRO A 133 -7.55 -28.60 -56.21
C PRO A 133 -7.43 -29.65 -55.09
N LEU A 134 -6.20 -29.84 -54.60
CA LEU A 134 -5.98 -30.59 -53.36
C LEU A 134 -6.61 -29.81 -52.21
N ARG A 135 -7.62 -30.38 -51.56
CA ARG A 135 -8.24 -29.76 -50.39
C ARG A 135 -7.31 -29.87 -49.20
N ALA A 136 -7.37 -28.85 -48.35
CA ALA A 136 -6.57 -28.78 -47.14
C ALA A 136 -7.43 -28.45 -45.93
N ARG A 137 -6.89 -28.78 -44.76
CA ARG A 137 -7.44 -28.45 -43.46
C ARG A 137 -6.44 -27.62 -42.68
N VAL A 138 -6.94 -26.73 -41.82
CA VAL A 138 -6.11 -25.86 -41.00
C VAL A 138 -6.46 -26.03 -39.53
N ASN A 139 -5.45 -26.25 -38.70
CA ASN A 139 -5.62 -26.28 -37.25
C ASN A 139 -5.63 -24.86 -36.67
N VAL A 140 -6.82 -24.35 -36.37
CA VAL A 140 -7.05 -22.98 -35.82
C VAL A 140 -6.18 -22.66 -34.60
N ALA A 141 -5.99 -23.63 -33.69
CA ALA A 141 -5.19 -23.40 -32.48
C ALA A 141 -3.71 -23.18 -32.80
N THR A 142 -3.18 -23.95 -33.76
CA THR A 142 -1.80 -23.84 -34.26
C THR A 142 -1.61 -22.52 -35.00
N THR A 143 -2.55 -22.16 -35.89
CA THR A 143 -2.56 -20.87 -36.58
C THR A 143 -2.53 -19.72 -35.57
N ARG A 144 -3.44 -19.75 -34.58
CA ARG A 144 -3.53 -18.70 -33.55
C ARG A 144 -2.23 -18.56 -32.76
N GLN A 145 -1.60 -19.67 -32.37
CA GLN A 145 -0.34 -19.65 -31.65
C GLN A 145 0.79 -19.05 -32.49
N LYS A 146 0.90 -19.45 -33.77
CA LYS A 146 1.91 -18.92 -34.68
C LYS A 146 1.70 -17.42 -34.96
N LEU A 147 0.47 -17.01 -35.25
CA LEU A 147 0.12 -15.60 -35.46
C LEU A 147 0.40 -14.76 -34.20
N ALA A 148 0.03 -15.25 -33.01
CA ALA A 148 0.32 -14.57 -31.75
C ALA A 148 1.83 -14.36 -31.53
N ALA A 149 2.66 -15.34 -31.87
CA ALA A 149 4.12 -15.21 -31.79
C ALA A 149 4.67 -14.16 -32.78
N LEU A 150 4.16 -14.12 -34.01
CA LEU A 150 4.60 -13.19 -35.06
C LEU A 150 4.25 -11.73 -34.73
N VAL A 151 3.03 -11.49 -34.25
CA VAL A 151 2.55 -10.14 -33.96
C VAL A 151 2.94 -9.65 -32.57
N LYS A 152 3.48 -10.51 -31.69
CA LYS A 152 3.88 -10.14 -30.32
C LYS A 152 4.73 -8.88 -30.23
N PRO A 153 5.75 -8.66 -31.10
CA PRO A 153 6.56 -7.43 -31.06
C PRO A 153 5.82 -6.16 -31.50
N LEU A 154 4.62 -6.30 -32.09
CA LEU A 154 3.75 -5.18 -32.48
C LEU A 154 2.77 -4.79 -31.38
N GLU A 155 2.54 -5.69 -30.41
CA GLU A 155 1.58 -5.46 -29.35
C GLU A 155 2.16 -4.59 -28.23
N THR A 156 1.36 -3.65 -27.76
CA THR A 156 1.65 -2.88 -26.55
C THR A 156 0.46 -3.00 -25.60
N ALA A 157 0.72 -3.37 -24.34
CA ALA A 157 -0.34 -3.43 -23.35
C ALA A 157 -0.82 -2.00 -23.02
N PRO A 158 -2.14 -1.77 -22.87
CA PRO A 158 -2.63 -0.50 -22.37
C PRO A 158 -2.12 -0.24 -20.96
N VAL A 159 -1.89 1.04 -20.64
CA VAL A 159 -1.43 1.48 -19.32
C VAL A 159 -2.54 2.33 -18.69
N ASP A 160 -3.03 1.90 -17.53
CA ASP A 160 -4.07 2.62 -16.79
C ASP A 160 -3.62 4.00 -16.30
N ALA A 161 -4.57 4.93 -16.29
CA ALA A 161 -4.44 6.19 -15.61
C ALA A 161 -4.35 5.94 -14.10
N ARG A 162 -3.71 6.86 -13.36
CA ARG A 162 -3.63 6.78 -11.89
C ARG A 162 -3.76 8.14 -11.25
N ILE A 163 -4.24 8.15 -10.02
CA ILE A 163 -4.37 9.35 -9.20
C ILE A 163 -3.12 9.50 -8.33
N VAL A 164 -2.57 10.72 -8.26
CA VAL A 164 -1.42 11.06 -7.40
C VAL A 164 -1.70 12.34 -6.63
N PHE A 165 -1.10 12.49 -5.44
CA PHE A 165 -1.21 13.70 -4.62
C PHE A 165 0.14 14.42 -4.57
N ASP A 166 0.19 15.68 -5.01
CA ASP A 166 1.42 16.48 -5.14
C ASP A 166 1.75 17.34 -3.90
N LYS A 167 1.32 16.87 -2.72
CA LYS A 167 1.31 17.62 -1.44
C LYS A 167 0.30 18.76 -1.36
N THR A 168 -0.21 19.26 -2.49
CA THR A 168 -1.17 20.37 -2.50
C THR A 168 -2.53 19.96 -3.04
N ARG A 169 -2.57 19.08 -4.05
CA ARG A 169 -3.78 18.63 -4.73
C ARG A 169 -3.60 17.24 -5.33
N TYR A 170 -4.74 16.62 -5.62
CA TYR A 170 -4.82 15.42 -6.43
C TYR A 170 -4.73 15.77 -7.92
N THR A 171 -4.02 14.94 -8.67
CA THR A 171 -3.88 15.04 -10.13
C THR A 171 -3.98 13.66 -10.77
N VAL A 172 -4.36 13.62 -12.05
CA VAL A 172 -4.41 12.40 -12.84
C VAL A 172 -3.14 12.28 -13.67
N VAL A 173 -2.45 11.15 -13.55
CA VAL A 173 -1.46 10.71 -14.54
C VAL A 173 -2.23 10.01 -15.67
N PRO A 174 -2.17 10.50 -16.91
CA PRO A 174 -2.99 9.98 -18.00
C PRO A 174 -2.71 8.51 -18.35
N ASP A 175 -3.75 7.82 -18.85
CA ASP A 175 -3.63 6.49 -19.45
C ASP A 175 -2.93 6.55 -20.81
N ARG A 176 -2.43 5.39 -21.26
CA ARG A 176 -1.91 5.21 -22.62
C ARG A 176 -2.60 4.02 -23.28
N PRO A 177 -3.24 4.21 -24.46
CA PRO A 177 -3.87 3.11 -25.17
C PRO A 177 -2.82 2.10 -25.64
N GLY A 178 -3.18 0.82 -25.57
CA GLY A 178 -2.39 -0.28 -26.11
C GLY A 178 -2.74 -0.56 -27.56
N VAL A 179 -2.02 -1.51 -28.13
CA VAL A 179 -2.19 -2.01 -29.49
C VAL A 179 -2.22 -3.53 -29.41
N LEU A 180 -3.29 -4.17 -29.91
CA LEU A 180 -3.47 -5.62 -29.89
C LEU A 180 -3.90 -6.14 -31.26
N ALA A 181 -3.42 -7.33 -31.61
CA ALA A 181 -3.75 -7.99 -32.86
C ALA A 181 -4.93 -8.96 -32.68
N ASP A 182 -5.87 -8.99 -33.62
CA ASP A 182 -6.96 -9.96 -33.62
C ASP A 182 -6.54 -11.26 -34.32
N VAL A 183 -5.68 -12.00 -33.62
CA VAL A 183 -5.15 -13.29 -34.09
C VAL A 183 -6.21 -14.39 -34.17
N SER A 184 -7.31 -14.25 -33.42
CA SER A 184 -8.39 -15.24 -33.42
C SER A 184 -9.24 -15.09 -34.68
N ALA A 185 -9.61 -13.87 -35.05
CA ALA A 185 -10.32 -13.62 -36.30
C ALA A 185 -9.48 -14.07 -37.50
N ALA A 186 -8.19 -13.69 -37.56
CA ALA A 186 -7.30 -14.10 -38.64
C ALA A 186 -7.14 -15.63 -38.74
N ALA A 187 -6.97 -16.33 -37.60
CA ALA A 187 -6.88 -17.79 -37.60
C ALA A 187 -8.14 -18.47 -38.13
N ASN A 188 -9.33 -17.97 -37.76
CA ASN A 188 -10.60 -18.48 -38.27
C ASN A 188 -10.77 -18.19 -39.77
N THR A 189 -10.38 -17.01 -40.23
CA THR A 189 -10.40 -16.65 -41.66
C THR A 189 -9.51 -17.59 -42.47
N TYR A 190 -8.30 -17.88 -42.00
CA TYR A 190 -7.40 -18.79 -42.70
C TYR A 190 -7.94 -20.23 -42.73
N ALA A 191 -8.56 -20.69 -41.64
CA ALA A 191 -9.17 -22.00 -41.62
C ALA A 191 -10.41 -22.14 -42.54
N ALA A 192 -11.13 -21.05 -42.77
CA ALA A 192 -12.23 -21.01 -43.74
C ALA A 192 -11.75 -20.91 -45.20
N SER A 193 -10.49 -20.54 -45.43
CA SER A 193 -9.89 -20.44 -46.77
C SER A 193 -8.43 -20.90 -46.76
N PRO A 194 -8.18 -22.23 -46.67
CA PRO A 194 -6.84 -22.81 -46.56
C PRO A 194 -5.91 -22.50 -47.74
N ASP A 195 -6.48 -22.18 -48.90
CA ASP A 195 -5.76 -21.89 -50.15
C ASP A 195 -5.29 -20.42 -50.23
N ALA A 196 -5.61 -19.60 -49.22
CA ALA A 196 -5.20 -18.20 -49.18
C ALA A 196 -3.67 -18.06 -49.06
N THR A 197 -3.07 -17.33 -50.00
CA THR A 197 -1.62 -17.04 -50.01
C THR A 197 -1.27 -15.78 -49.24
N THR A 198 -2.27 -15.01 -48.80
CA THR A 198 -2.11 -13.82 -47.96
C THR A 198 -3.07 -13.86 -46.79
N LEU A 199 -2.58 -13.57 -45.59
CA LEU A 199 -3.35 -13.54 -44.37
C LEU A 199 -3.17 -12.21 -43.64
N GLU A 200 -4.23 -11.40 -43.60
CA GLU A 200 -4.24 -10.12 -42.91
C GLU A 200 -4.62 -10.30 -41.44
N VAL A 201 -3.76 -9.83 -40.54
CA VAL A 201 -4.04 -9.76 -39.10
C VAL A 201 -4.33 -8.31 -38.74
N SER A 202 -5.61 -8.05 -38.44
CA SER A 202 -6.06 -6.72 -38.03
C SER A 202 -5.48 -6.34 -36.68
N VAL A 203 -4.95 -5.11 -36.59
CA VAL A 203 -4.42 -4.54 -35.35
C VAL A 203 -5.28 -3.35 -34.96
N SER A 204 -5.74 -3.30 -33.72
CA SER A 204 -6.61 -2.23 -33.22
C SER A 204 -6.08 -1.63 -31.92
N LYS A 205 -6.42 -0.36 -31.68
CA LYS A 205 -6.12 0.30 -30.40
C LYS A 205 -7.04 -0.25 -29.33
N ARG A 206 -6.48 -0.56 -28.17
CA ARG A 206 -7.24 -0.96 -26.98
C ARG A 206 -7.12 0.10 -25.90
N SER A 207 -8.24 0.66 -25.48
CA SER A 207 -8.29 1.59 -24.35
C SER A 207 -7.87 0.91 -23.05
N ALA A 208 -7.29 1.68 -22.15
CA ALA A 208 -7.01 1.24 -20.78
C ALA A 208 -8.30 0.99 -20.00
N ALA A 209 -8.22 0.20 -18.93
CA ALA A 209 -9.37 -0.10 -18.09
C ALA A 209 -9.78 1.12 -17.26
N LEU A 210 -8.80 1.91 -16.80
CA LEU A 210 -9.01 3.19 -16.14
C LEU A 210 -8.48 4.32 -17.02
N THR A 211 -9.39 5.18 -17.47
CA THR A 211 -9.04 6.35 -18.28
C THR A 211 -8.88 7.60 -17.42
N ALA A 212 -8.12 8.57 -17.92
CA ALA A 212 -7.89 9.83 -17.24
C ALA A 212 -9.22 10.56 -16.98
N ALA A 213 -10.13 10.55 -17.96
CA ALA A 213 -11.45 11.14 -17.85
C ALA A 213 -12.30 10.48 -16.75
N ALA A 214 -12.24 9.16 -16.61
CA ALA A 214 -12.96 8.44 -15.56
C ALA A 214 -12.43 8.80 -14.15
N LEU A 215 -11.12 9.00 -14.02
CA LEU A 215 -10.51 9.37 -12.73
C LEU A 215 -10.64 10.87 -12.41
N GLN A 216 -10.79 11.74 -13.41
CA GLN A 216 -10.87 13.19 -13.22
C GLN A 216 -12.04 13.59 -12.32
N VAL A 217 -13.18 12.91 -12.45
CA VAL A 217 -14.36 13.14 -11.59
C VAL A 217 -14.02 12.95 -10.11
N GLN A 218 -13.23 11.92 -9.79
CA GLN A 218 -12.82 11.62 -8.41
C GLN A 218 -11.78 12.63 -7.92
N VAL A 219 -10.84 13.02 -8.78
CA VAL A 219 -9.84 14.04 -8.48
C VAL A 219 -10.49 15.39 -8.18
N ASP A 220 -11.48 15.81 -8.98
CA ASP A 220 -12.21 17.06 -8.75
C ASP A 220 -13.00 17.03 -7.45
N ALA A 221 -13.64 15.89 -7.15
CA ALA A 221 -14.34 15.69 -5.88
C ALA A 221 -13.36 15.77 -4.69
N GLY A 222 -12.22 15.08 -4.78
CA GLY A 222 -11.19 15.09 -3.73
C GLY A 222 -10.57 16.47 -3.50
N ASN A 223 -10.30 17.21 -4.57
CA ASN A 223 -9.72 18.56 -4.47
C ASN A 223 -10.64 19.56 -3.79
N LYS A 224 -11.97 19.40 -3.89
CA LYS A 224 -12.94 20.20 -3.11
C LYS A 224 -12.87 19.92 -1.61
N LEU A 225 -12.33 18.77 -1.21
CA LEU A 225 -12.19 18.39 0.19
C LEU A 225 -10.88 18.88 0.83
N VAL A 226 -9.86 19.18 0.02
CA VAL A 226 -8.56 19.69 0.48
C VAL A 226 -8.68 21.17 0.88
N ARG A 227 -9.01 21.42 2.15
CA ARG A 227 -9.26 22.77 2.69
C ARG A 227 -8.93 22.85 4.19
N PRO A 228 -8.63 24.04 4.75
CA PRO A 228 -8.51 24.17 6.19
C PRO A 228 -9.86 23.93 6.87
N MET A 229 -9.82 23.35 8.08
CA MET A 229 -11.01 23.12 8.90
C MET A 229 -10.81 23.67 10.31
N THR A 230 -11.80 24.42 10.82
CA THR A 230 -11.79 25.00 12.17
C THR A 230 -12.72 24.22 13.10
N PHE A 231 -12.26 23.97 14.32
CA PHE A 231 -12.98 23.23 15.35
C PHE A 231 -13.16 24.10 16.60
N THR A 232 -14.36 24.10 17.17
CA THR A 232 -14.68 24.92 18.35
C THR A 232 -15.28 24.07 19.48
N LEU A 233 -14.91 24.39 20.72
CA LEU A 233 -15.53 23.86 21.95
C LEU A 233 -15.73 25.03 22.92
N GLY A 234 -16.95 25.57 22.96
CA GLY A 234 -17.21 26.86 23.61
C GLY A 234 -16.39 27.98 22.98
N GLU A 235 -15.62 28.72 23.78
CA GLU A 235 -14.76 29.82 23.33
C GLU A 235 -13.40 29.35 22.78
N ARG A 236 -13.02 28.09 23.00
CA ARG A 236 -11.74 27.55 22.53
C ARG A 236 -11.86 27.10 21.08
N LYS A 237 -10.82 27.39 20.29
CA LYS A 237 -10.75 27.03 18.87
C LYS A 237 -9.39 26.43 18.51
N THR A 238 -9.39 25.52 17.55
CA THR A 238 -8.21 24.98 16.89
C THR A 238 -8.51 24.75 15.41
N ALA A 239 -7.49 24.50 14.59
CA ALA A 239 -7.67 24.27 13.16
C ALA A 239 -6.73 23.19 12.62
N LEU A 240 -7.19 22.50 11.58
CA LEU A 240 -6.37 21.69 10.69
C LEU A 240 -6.09 22.47 9.41
N THR A 241 -4.85 22.41 8.94
CA THR A 241 -4.44 22.91 7.62
C THR A 241 -5.04 22.07 6.49
N ALA A 242 -5.05 22.60 5.26
CA ALA A 242 -5.52 21.86 4.10
C ALA A 242 -4.78 20.54 3.88
N LEU A 243 -3.46 20.51 4.10
CA LEU A 243 -2.65 19.29 4.03
C LEU A 243 -3.03 18.29 5.13
N GLN A 244 -3.26 18.75 6.36
CA GLN A 244 -3.71 17.87 7.44
C GLN A 244 -5.09 17.27 7.15
N VAL A 245 -5.99 18.01 6.50
CA VAL A 245 -7.29 17.50 6.04
C VAL A 245 -7.14 16.54 4.87
N ALA A 246 -6.25 16.81 3.92
CA ALA A 246 -5.93 15.90 2.81
C ALA A 246 -5.40 14.54 3.29
N ASN A 247 -4.70 14.51 4.43
CA ASN A 247 -4.23 13.27 5.06
C ASN A 247 -5.34 12.42 5.71
N LEU A 248 -6.58 12.91 5.77
CA LEU A 248 -7.71 12.20 6.38
C LEU A 248 -8.46 11.28 5.40
N PHE A 249 -8.13 11.33 4.11
CA PHE A 249 -8.80 10.54 3.08
C PHE A 249 -7.88 10.28 1.88
N TRP A 250 -8.23 9.25 1.11
CA TRP A 250 -7.63 8.90 -0.16
C TRP A 250 -8.63 9.12 -1.30
N VAL A 251 -8.14 9.61 -2.43
CA VAL A 251 -8.93 9.61 -3.67
C VAL A 251 -8.57 8.36 -4.46
N ARG A 252 -9.56 7.48 -4.66
CA ARG A 252 -9.42 6.21 -5.38
C ARG A 252 -10.28 6.22 -6.64
N ALA A 253 -10.06 5.24 -7.52
CA ALA A 253 -10.88 5.06 -8.71
C ALA A 253 -12.38 4.87 -8.39
N LYS A 254 -12.70 4.27 -7.23
CA LYS A 254 -14.07 4.01 -6.78
C LYS A 254 -14.71 5.16 -5.98
N GLY A 255 -13.96 6.20 -5.63
CA GLY A 255 -14.45 7.28 -4.78
C GLY A 255 -13.46 7.78 -3.72
N ILE A 256 -14.00 8.54 -2.78
CA ILE A 256 -13.27 9.00 -1.59
C ILE A 256 -13.30 7.91 -0.52
N GLU A 257 -12.13 7.53 -0.04
CA GLU A 257 -11.93 6.53 1.01
C GLU A 257 -11.37 7.23 2.26
N LEU A 258 -12.07 7.19 3.40
CA LEU A 258 -11.60 7.82 4.64
C LEU A 258 -10.48 7.01 5.30
N ASP A 259 -9.47 7.70 5.83
CA ASP A 259 -8.41 7.10 6.65
C ASP A 259 -8.79 7.20 8.12
N GLU A 260 -9.43 6.16 8.65
CA GLU A 260 -9.92 6.10 10.04
C GLU A 260 -8.82 6.28 11.09
N ALA A 261 -7.60 5.79 10.79
CA ALA A 261 -6.48 5.93 11.69
C ALA A 261 -5.99 7.39 11.73
N ALA A 262 -5.92 8.06 10.58
CA ALA A 262 -5.60 9.48 10.49
C ALA A 262 -6.68 10.34 11.16
N ILE A 263 -7.96 10.03 10.96
CA ILE A 263 -9.09 10.71 11.60
C ILE A 263 -8.99 10.60 13.14
N THR A 264 -8.69 9.42 13.66
CA THR A 264 -8.54 9.21 15.11
C THR A 264 -7.36 10.01 15.68
N ARG A 265 -6.21 10.02 14.97
CA ARG A 265 -5.05 10.84 15.37
C ARG A 265 -5.37 12.34 15.34
N ALA A 266 -6.03 12.80 14.28
CA ALA A 266 -6.44 14.19 14.14
C ALA A 266 -7.41 14.58 15.25
N MET A 267 -8.39 13.73 15.59
CA MET A 267 -9.29 13.97 16.72
C MET A 267 -8.53 14.15 18.03
N LYS A 268 -7.53 13.30 18.33
CA LYS A 268 -6.69 13.46 19.53
C LYS A 268 -5.93 14.80 19.56
N THR A 269 -5.41 15.24 18.41
CA THR A 269 -4.75 16.56 18.31
C THR A 269 -5.74 17.70 18.45
N ILE A 270 -6.95 17.57 17.92
CA ILE A 270 -8.00 18.58 18.07
C ILE A 270 -8.38 18.70 19.56
N THR A 271 -8.74 17.58 20.20
CA THR A 271 -9.20 17.58 21.60
C THR A 271 -8.12 18.04 22.57
N SER A 272 -6.84 17.73 22.36
CA SER A 272 -5.75 18.21 23.23
C SER A 272 -5.62 19.74 23.26
N ASN A 273 -6.11 20.44 22.23
CA ASN A 273 -6.05 21.90 22.15
C ASN A 273 -7.30 22.59 22.72
N VAL A 274 -8.47 21.94 22.63
CA VAL A 274 -9.77 22.56 22.96
C VAL A 274 -10.42 22.03 24.23
N ASP A 275 -10.10 20.81 24.66
CA ASP A 275 -10.70 20.23 25.86
C ASP A 275 -10.21 20.94 27.12
N ARG A 276 -11.12 21.13 28.08
CA ARG A 276 -10.83 21.62 29.42
C ARG A 276 -11.12 20.52 30.42
N PRO A 277 -10.12 19.70 30.82
CA PRO A 277 -10.34 18.61 31.75
C PRO A 277 -10.80 19.09 33.13
N ALA A 278 -11.43 18.20 33.89
CA ALA A 278 -11.85 18.46 35.26
C ALA A 278 -10.64 18.77 36.15
N ARG A 279 -10.83 19.66 37.11
CA ARG A 279 -9.81 19.96 38.13
C ARG A 279 -10.25 19.36 39.45
N ASN A 280 -9.48 18.41 39.94
CA ASN A 280 -9.70 17.81 41.24
C ASN A 280 -9.55 18.82 42.38
N ALA A 281 -10.22 18.53 43.48
CA ALA A 281 -10.00 19.23 44.74
C ALA A 281 -8.53 19.11 45.14
N ARG A 282 -7.99 20.19 45.68
CA ARG A 282 -6.56 20.28 46.02
C ARG A 282 -6.34 21.12 47.26
N TYR A 283 -5.10 21.20 47.74
CA TYR A 283 -4.73 22.22 48.72
C TYR A 283 -4.06 23.39 48.03
N ALA A 284 -4.26 24.61 48.52
CA ALA A 284 -3.53 25.78 48.06
C ALA A 284 -3.11 26.65 49.24
N LEU A 285 -2.00 27.36 49.09
CA LEU A 285 -1.55 28.31 50.10
C LEU A 285 -2.39 29.59 50.00
N GLN A 286 -3.09 29.95 51.08
CA GLN A 286 -3.82 31.21 51.23
C GLN A 286 -3.45 31.83 52.58
N GLY A 287 -2.93 33.06 52.56
CA GLY A 287 -2.49 33.75 53.80
C GLY A 287 -1.39 32.99 54.57
N GLY A 288 -0.55 32.22 53.89
CA GLY A 288 0.50 31.40 54.52
C GLY A 288 0.04 30.05 55.08
N ALA A 289 -1.27 29.75 55.06
CA ALA A 289 -1.82 28.47 55.47
C ALA A 289 -2.30 27.65 54.26
N LEU A 290 -2.16 26.33 54.31
CA LEU A 290 -2.79 25.45 53.33
C LEU A 290 -4.28 25.37 53.60
N VAL A 291 -5.10 25.62 52.58
CA VAL A 291 -6.55 25.49 52.62
C VAL A 291 -7.04 24.53 51.54
N ARG A 292 -8.21 23.93 51.77
CA ARG A 292 -8.87 23.08 50.77
C ARG A 292 -9.50 23.95 49.68
N VAL A 293 -9.20 23.64 48.43
CA VAL A 293 -9.77 24.26 47.24
C VAL A 293 -10.73 23.28 46.60
N LYS A 294 -11.97 23.74 46.35
CA LYS A 294 -13.02 22.93 45.73
C LYS A 294 -12.66 22.53 44.30
N GLU A 295 -13.04 21.31 43.96
CA GLU A 295 -12.99 20.75 42.61
C GLU A 295 -13.82 21.56 41.61
N GLN A 296 -13.47 21.48 40.32
CA GLN A 296 -14.19 22.13 39.22
C GLN A 296 -14.45 21.11 38.10
N PRO A 297 -15.70 21.01 37.60
CA PRO A 297 -16.00 20.13 36.48
C PRO A 297 -15.31 20.60 35.19
N GLY A 298 -14.90 19.62 34.37
CA GLY A 298 -14.32 19.84 33.05
C GLY A 298 -15.40 19.93 31.98
N VAL A 299 -15.05 20.53 30.84
CA VAL A 299 -15.82 20.50 29.61
C VAL A 299 -14.90 19.93 28.55
N VAL A 300 -15.20 18.71 28.10
CA VAL A 300 -14.36 17.95 27.16
C VAL A 300 -15.19 17.57 25.94
N THR A 301 -14.54 17.26 24.83
CA THR A 301 -15.22 16.79 23.63
C THR A 301 -15.85 15.42 23.89
N ASP A 302 -17.12 15.24 23.55
CA ASP A 302 -17.71 13.92 23.40
C ASP A 302 -17.19 13.30 22.11
N VAL A 303 -16.07 12.59 22.21
CA VAL A 303 -15.38 11.97 21.06
C VAL A 303 -16.29 11.00 20.31
N LYS A 304 -17.17 10.28 21.02
CA LYS A 304 -18.08 9.31 20.41
C LYS A 304 -19.10 10.01 19.52
N ALA A 305 -19.64 11.15 19.98
CA ALA A 305 -20.56 11.99 19.19
C ALA A 305 -19.82 12.80 18.10
N ALA A 306 -18.58 13.23 18.35
CA ALA A 306 -17.82 14.06 17.43
C ALA A 306 -17.31 13.30 16.20
N LEU A 307 -16.90 12.03 16.33
CA LEU A 307 -16.31 11.28 15.21
C LEU A 307 -17.24 11.13 13.99
N PRO A 308 -18.52 10.75 14.13
CA PRO A 308 -19.45 10.72 12.99
C PRO A 308 -19.62 12.09 12.31
N LEU A 309 -19.67 13.17 13.10
CA LEU A 309 -19.76 14.53 12.58
C LEU A 309 -18.49 14.95 11.83
N LEU A 310 -17.32 14.58 12.33
CA LEU A 310 -16.05 14.83 11.65
C LEU A 310 -15.98 14.09 10.32
N ARG A 311 -16.36 12.80 10.26
CA ARG A 311 -16.44 12.04 8.99
C ARG A 311 -17.33 12.74 7.95
N LYS A 312 -18.51 13.19 8.39
CA LYS A 312 -19.44 13.95 7.53
C LYS A 312 -18.83 15.29 7.09
N ALA A 313 -18.17 16.01 7.99
CA ALA A 313 -17.55 17.28 7.67
C ALA A 313 -16.39 17.12 6.67
N ILE A 314 -15.57 16.08 6.81
CA ILE A 314 -14.48 15.77 5.86
C ILE A 314 -15.03 15.61 4.44
N THR A 315 -16.15 14.88 4.27
CA THR A 315 -16.75 14.60 2.96
C THR A 315 -17.70 15.68 2.43
N THR A 316 -17.97 16.73 3.20
CA THR A 316 -18.90 17.81 2.81
C THR A 316 -18.13 19.13 2.60
N PRO A 317 -17.82 19.54 1.35
CA PRO A 317 -16.99 20.72 1.07
C PRO A 317 -17.41 22.03 1.78
N SER A 318 -18.70 22.23 2.00
CA SER A 318 -19.25 23.43 2.66
C SER A 318 -19.03 23.47 4.17
N LEU A 319 -18.68 22.34 4.82
CA LEU A 319 -18.45 22.28 6.26
C LEU A 319 -16.98 22.53 6.59
N ALA A 320 -16.55 23.79 6.55
CA ALA A 320 -15.20 24.20 6.93
C ALA A 320 -15.05 24.52 8.43
N THR A 321 -16.16 24.68 9.15
CA THR A 321 -16.17 24.90 10.61
C THR A 321 -17.07 23.87 11.27
N MET A 322 -16.62 23.31 12.39
CA MET A 322 -17.34 22.29 13.14
C MET A 322 -17.32 22.63 14.65
N ALA A 323 -18.51 22.80 15.23
CA ALA A 323 -18.67 22.80 16.67
C ALA A 323 -18.58 21.36 17.19
N LEU A 324 -17.70 21.12 18.16
CA LEU A 324 -17.52 19.81 18.77
C LEU A 324 -18.60 19.60 19.84
N PRO A 325 -19.34 18.48 19.79
CA PRO A 325 -20.19 18.08 20.91
C PRO A 325 -19.36 17.98 22.18
N SER A 326 -19.87 18.52 23.28
CA SER A 326 -19.20 18.52 24.58
C SER A 326 -19.90 17.60 25.57
N THR A 327 -19.14 17.02 26.47
CA THR A 327 -19.64 16.38 27.69
C THR A 327 -18.93 16.96 28.91
N THR A 328 -19.60 16.89 30.07
CA THR A 328 -19.02 17.32 31.34
C THR A 328 -18.18 16.20 31.90
N GLN A 329 -16.90 16.48 32.17
CA GLN A 329 -16.03 15.56 32.91
C GLN A 329 -16.15 15.86 34.40
N ALA A 330 -16.57 14.86 35.18
CA ALA A 330 -16.58 14.99 36.64
C ALA A 330 -15.13 14.92 37.20
N PRO A 331 -14.81 15.69 38.25
CA PRO A 331 -13.56 15.51 38.98
C PRO A 331 -13.57 14.16 39.70
N THR A 332 -12.42 13.50 39.75
CA THR A 332 -12.27 12.20 40.44
C THR A 332 -12.06 12.36 41.95
N LEU A 333 -11.72 13.58 42.41
CA LEU A 333 -11.55 13.89 43.82
C LEU A 333 -12.28 15.17 44.20
N THR A 334 -13.16 15.08 45.20
CA THR A 334 -13.94 16.19 45.74
C THR A 334 -13.37 16.72 47.06
N VAL A 335 -13.72 17.94 47.42
CA VAL A 335 -13.25 18.61 48.63
C VAL A 335 -13.68 17.89 49.91
N ASN A 336 -14.82 17.20 49.87
CA ASN A 336 -15.33 16.41 51.00
C ASN A 336 -14.48 15.16 51.26
N ALA A 337 -13.82 14.63 50.23
CA ALA A 337 -12.89 13.52 50.34
C ALA A 337 -11.48 13.96 50.79
N LEU A 338 -11.22 15.28 50.90
CA LEU A 338 -9.95 15.79 51.41
C LEU A 338 -9.95 15.88 52.94
N PRO A 339 -8.99 15.23 53.62
CA PRO A 339 -8.75 15.43 55.04
C PRO A 339 -8.56 16.91 55.41
N GLU A 340 -8.77 17.24 56.68
CA GLU A 340 -8.28 18.51 57.19
C GLU A 340 -6.76 18.53 57.16
N VAL A 341 -6.16 19.67 56.77
CA VAL A 341 -4.70 19.82 56.66
C VAL A 341 -3.98 19.41 57.95
N LYS A 342 -4.56 19.71 59.12
CA LYS A 342 -4.00 19.36 60.44
C LYS A 342 -3.89 17.86 60.71
N LYS A 343 -4.59 17.02 59.94
CA LYS A 343 -4.51 15.55 60.02
C LYS A 343 -3.39 14.97 59.15
N LEU A 344 -2.78 15.78 58.28
CA LEU A 344 -1.70 15.35 57.41
C LEU A 344 -0.37 15.43 58.15
N THR A 345 0.47 14.42 57.98
CA THR A 345 1.86 14.39 58.45
C THR A 345 2.82 14.30 57.27
N LEU A 346 4.05 14.77 57.47
CA LEU A 346 5.11 14.66 56.47
C LEU A 346 5.54 13.19 56.36
N ILE A 347 5.44 12.64 55.14
CA ILE A 347 5.82 11.26 54.82
C ILE A 347 7.27 11.20 54.36
N ALA A 348 7.62 12.04 53.38
CA ALA A 348 8.94 12.04 52.76
C ALA A 348 9.25 13.40 52.14
N THR A 349 10.54 13.70 51.98
CA THR A 349 11.02 14.91 51.32
C THR A 349 12.11 14.56 50.32
N GLY A 350 11.89 14.91 49.05
CA GLY A 350 12.94 14.95 48.03
C GLY A 350 13.55 16.34 47.96
N SER A 351 14.86 16.41 47.75
CA SER A 351 15.57 17.69 47.60
C SER A 351 16.52 17.64 46.41
N SER A 352 16.72 18.81 45.80
CA SER A 352 17.73 19.02 44.77
C SER A 352 18.22 20.47 44.77
N THR A 353 19.38 20.71 44.17
CA THR A 353 19.94 22.06 43.99
C THR A 353 20.01 22.40 42.50
N TYR A 354 19.73 23.65 42.19
CA TYR A 354 19.96 24.29 40.91
C TYR A 354 20.95 25.45 41.08
N TYR A 355 21.85 25.36 42.07
CA TYR A 355 22.93 26.31 42.26
C TYR A 355 23.76 26.51 40.98
N GLY A 356 24.11 27.76 40.66
CA GLY A 356 24.84 28.13 39.45
C GLY A 356 23.99 28.16 38.18
N SER A 357 22.67 27.97 38.29
CA SER A 357 21.76 28.06 37.13
C SER A 357 21.56 29.50 36.66
N SER A 358 21.32 29.64 35.36
CA SER A 358 20.86 30.91 34.78
C SER A 358 19.52 31.37 35.38
N GLY A 359 19.25 32.67 35.29
CA GLY A 359 17.98 33.25 35.73
C GLY A 359 16.77 32.60 35.05
N ALA A 360 16.86 32.34 33.75
CA ALA A 360 15.79 31.66 33.00
C ALA A 360 15.50 30.25 33.53
N ARG A 361 16.54 29.47 33.85
CA ARG A 361 16.37 28.12 34.45
C ARG A 361 15.74 28.21 35.84
N ALA A 362 16.16 29.19 36.66
CA ALA A 362 15.56 29.42 37.98
C ALA A 362 14.08 29.83 37.87
N THR A 363 13.72 30.68 36.92
CA THR A 363 12.32 31.04 36.62
C THR A 363 11.49 29.81 36.27
N ASN A 364 11.98 28.97 35.34
CA ASN A 364 11.28 27.75 34.94
C ASN A 364 11.11 26.76 36.09
N VAL A 365 12.12 26.60 36.96
CA VAL A 365 12.00 25.78 38.19
C VAL A 365 10.92 26.34 39.10
N SER A 366 10.87 27.66 39.30
CA SER A 366 9.86 28.30 40.14
C SER A 366 8.45 28.13 39.58
N VAL A 367 8.28 28.31 38.28
CA VAL A 367 6.99 28.13 37.59
C VAL A 367 6.54 26.69 37.70
N ALA A 368 7.39 25.73 37.36
CA ALA A 368 7.06 24.31 37.47
C ALA A 368 6.70 23.89 38.89
N ALA A 369 7.48 24.32 39.89
CA ALA A 369 7.19 24.06 41.29
C ALA A 369 5.81 24.61 41.70
N SER A 370 5.50 25.86 41.33
CA SER A 370 4.21 26.49 41.66
C SER A 370 2.99 25.75 41.07
N LYS A 371 3.13 25.17 39.87
CA LYS A 371 2.03 24.48 39.18
C LYS A 371 1.70 23.13 39.82
N ILE A 372 2.72 22.38 40.25
CA ILE A 372 2.50 21.08 40.92
C ILE A 372 2.22 21.24 42.42
N ASN A 373 2.48 22.42 43.00
CA ASN A 373 2.27 22.67 44.42
C ASN A 373 0.79 22.54 44.79
N GLY A 374 0.51 21.70 45.78
CA GLY A 374 -0.86 21.46 46.23
C GLY A 374 -1.55 20.30 45.53
N ALA A 375 -0.91 19.64 44.56
CA ALA A 375 -1.48 18.50 43.86
C ALA A 375 -1.84 17.37 44.86
N VAL A 376 -3.02 16.79 44.70
CA VAL A 376 -3.50 15.68 45.53
C VAL A 376 -3.72 14.46 44.67
N VAL A 377 -3.27 13.31 45.17
CA VAL A 377 -3.43 12.01 44.52
C VAL A 377 -4.29 11.16 45.43
N ALA A 378 -5.49 10.81 44.97
CA ALA A 378 -6.41 9.98 45.75
C ALA A 378 -5.86 8.54 45.96
N PRO A 379 -6.37 7.77 46.94
CA PRO A 379 -6.03 6.35 47.06
C PRO A 379 -6.29 5.59 45.75
N GLY A 380 -5.33 4.78 45.33
CA GLY A 380 -5.42 3.98 44.10
C GLY A 380 -5.08 4.73 42.81
N GLU A 381 -5.11 6.07 42.81
CA GLU A 381 -4.82 6.91 41.65
C GLU A 381 -3.33 7.03 41.36
N THR A 382 -3.00 7.46 40.15
CA THR A 382 -1.61 7.69 39.72
C THR A 382 -1.31 9.17 39.60
N PHE A 383 -0.28 9.64 40.31
CA PHE A 383 0.30 10.95 40.06
C PHE A 383 0.93 10.97 38.67
N SER A 384 0.65 11.99 37.89
CA SER A 384 1.33 12.28 36.62
C SER A 384 1.91 13.69 36.72
N PHE A 385 3.23 13.80 36.54
CA PHE A 385 3.93 15.08 36.68
C PHE A 385 3.48 16.06 35.59
N LEU A 386 3.40 15.61 34.34
CA LEU A 386 2.95 16.47 33.24
C LEU A 386 1.48 16.89 33.36
N ASN A 387 0.60 16.01 33.86
CA ASN A 387 -0.80 16.40 34.11
C ASN A 387 -0.90 17.47 35.20
N ALA A 388 -0.10 17.35 36.27
CA ALA A 388 -0.07 18.35 37.34
C ALA A 388 0.58 19.67 36.88
N LEU A 389 1.58 19.59 36.00
CA LEU A 389 2.28 20.73 35.44
C LEU A 389 1.41 21.50 34.42
N GLY A 390 0.62 20.79 33.61
CA GLY A 390 0.03 21.36 32.39
C GLY A 390 1.10 21.57 31.30
N SER A 391 0.70 22.20 30.19
CA SER A 391 1.59 22.37 29.03
C SER A 391 2.79 23.27 29.32
N ILE A 392 3.96 22.92 28.79
CA ILE A 392 5.16 23.75 28.85
C ILE A 392 5.06 24.79 27.72
N SER A 393 4.48 25.96 28.02
CA SER A 393 4.25 27.02 27.04
C SER A 393 4.50 28.43 27.63
N PRO A 394 4.74 29.46 26.78
CA PRO A 394 4.92 30.83 27.26
C PRO A 394 3.69 31.37 27.99
N GLU A 395 2.49 31.00 27.55
CA GLU A 395 1.21 31.37 28.18
C GLU A 395 1.08 30.77 29.58
N ASN A 396 1.78 29.66 29.83
CA ASN A 396 1.87 29.02 31.13
C ASN A 396 3.02 29.57 31.99
N GLY A 397 3.73 30.60 31.54
CA GLY A 397 4.78 31.30 32.27
C GLY A 397 6.18 30.72 32.09
N PHE A 398 6.35 29.70 31.24
CA PHE A 398 7.68 29.15 30.94
C PHE A 398 8.46 30.07 30.01
N VAL A 399 9.77 30.16 30.23
CA VAL A 399 10.70 30.99 29.44
C VAL A 399 11.74 30.12 28.74
N GLY A 400 12.35 30.66 27.68
CA GLY A 400 13.43 29.99 26.95
C GLY A 400 14.65 29.72 27.84
N GLY A 401 15.24 28.55 27.72
CA GLY A 401 16.44 28.13 28.43
C GLY A 401 17.01 26.83 27.86
N LEU A 402 18.15 26.40 28.38
CA LEU A 402 18.81 25.18 27.88
C LEU A 402 18.00 23.92 28.23
N ILE A 403 17.71 23.11 27.22
CA ILE A 403 17.10 21.79 27.30
C ILE A 403 18.01 20.73 26.69
N ILE A 404 17.79 19.47 27.04
CA ILE A 404 18.47 18.34 26.41
C ILE A 404 17.52 17.75 25.37
N SER A 405 17.86 17.88 24.09
CA SER A 405 17.02 17.39 22.99
C SER A 405 17.87 16.87 21.82
N GLY A 406 17.42 15.78 21.21
CA GLY A 406 18.12 15.16 20.07
C GLY A 406 19.55 14.73 20.37
N GLY A 407 19.87 14.52 21.66
CA GLY A 407 21.23 14.24 22.07
C GLY A 407 22.17 15.44 21.90
N ARG A 408 21.79 16.60 22.43
CA ARG A 408 22.65 17.75 22.66
C ARG A 408 21.94 18.74 23.59
N THR A 409 22.69 19.65 24.18
CA THR A 409 22.13 20.79 24.89
C THR A 409 21.76 21.88 23.88
N VAL A 410 20.50 22.30 23.84
CA VAL A 410 19.99 23.32 22.90
C VAL A 410 19.10 24.31 23.64
N ASP A 411 18.93 25.51 23.08
CA ASP A 411 17.89 26.41 23.55
C ASP A 411 16.50 25.82 23.26
N GLY A 412 15.64 25.85 24.26
CA GLY A 412 14.25 25.41 24.15
C GLY A 412 13.40 25.97 25.29
N LEU A 413 12.13 25.61 25.32
CA LEU A 413 11.22 26.13 26.34
C LEU A 413 11.25 25.25 27.60
N GLY A 414 11.22 25.87 28.79
CA GLY A 414 11.11 25.13 30.04
C GLY A 414 12.39 24.46 30.53
N GLY A 415 13.57 24.92 30.09
CA GLY A 415 14.86 24.49 30.65
C GLY A 415 14.86 24.59 32.18
N GLY A 416 14.94 23.46 32.88
CA GLY A 416 14.78 23.35 34.34
C GLY A 416 13.64 22.46 34.83
N VAL A 417 12.65 22.13 33.99
CA VAL A 417 11.48 21.30 34.39
C VAL A 417 11.89 19.89 34.86
N CYS A 418 12.86 19.24 34.21
CA CYS A 418 13.38 17.93 34.65
C CYS A 418 13.97 17.95 36.06
N GLN A 419 14.46 19.10 36.55
CA GLN A 419 14.93 19.25 37.93
C GLN A 419 13.77 19.05 38.90
N VAL A 420 12.62 19.65 38.60
CA VAL A 420 11.42 19.56 39.43
C VAL A 420 10.87 18.14 39.40
N SER A 421 10.78 17.52 38.21
CA SER A 421 10.38 16.10 38.09
C SER A 421 11.31 15.17 38.86
N THR A 422 12.63 15.36 38.76
CA THR A 422 13.64 14.61 39.52
C THR A 422 13.46 14.78 41.03
N THR A 423 13.20 15.99 41.51
CA THR A 423 12.96 16.25 42.94
C THR A 423 11.67 15.58 43.41
N THR A 424 10.62 15.62 42.59
CA THR A 424 9.36 14.93 42.84
C THR A 424 9.53 13.42 42.87
N PHE A 425 10.28 12.83 41.92
CA PHE A 425 10.60 11.41 41.94
C PHE A 425 11.31 11.01 43.23
N ARG A 426 12.32 11.77 43.67
CA ARG A 426 13.02 11.50 44.94
C ARG A 426 12.05 11.47 46.12
N ALA A 427 11.14 12.44 46.20
CA ALA A 427 10.14 12.52 47.27
C ALA A 427 9.17 11.33 47.25
N LEU A 428 8.59 11.03 46.09
CA LEU A 428 7.62 9.94 45.90
C LEU A 428 8.28 8.56 46.05
N TYR A 429 9.53 8.41 45.60
CA TYR A 429 10.31 7.19 45.76
C TYR A 429 10.65 6.94 47.24
N GLN A 430 11.03 7.99 47.98
CA GLN A 430 11.25 7.91 49.43
C GLN A 430 9.95 7.71 50.22
N ALA A 431 8.79 8.14 49.69
CA ALA A 431 7.48 7.81 50.26
C ALA A 431 7.05 6.34 50.04
N GLY A 432 7.82 5.56 49.28
CA GLY A 432 7.54 4.14 49.04
C GLY A 432 6.47 3.87 47.97
N LEU A 433 6.04 4.90 47.24
CA LEU A 433 4.98 4.79 46.24
C LEU A 433 5.45 3.98 45.02
N PRO A 434 4.64 3.08 44.43
CA PRO A 434 5.02 2.31 43.24
C PRO A 434 5.34 3.20 42.03
N VAL A 435 6.42 2.88 41.33
CA VAL A 435 6.80 3.53 40.06
C VAL A 435 5.96 2.94 38.94
N VAL A 436 5.18 3.76 38.24
CA VAL A 436 4.38 3.38 37.07
C VAL A 436 5.13 3.73 35.79
N GLU A 437 5.71 4.93 35.75
CA GLU A 437 6.54 5.42 34.64
C GLU A 437 7.67 6.27 35.20
N ARG A 438 8.91 5.98 34.80
CA ARG A 438 10.07 6.81 35.11
C ARG A 438 11.12 6.66 34.02
N ASN A 439 11.46 7.76 33.38
CA ASN A 439 12.47 7.82 32.35
C ASN A 439 13.74 8.49 32.87
N GLN A 440 14.91 8.08 32.39
CA GLN A 440 16.19 8.74 32.63
C GLN A 440 16.58 9.64 31.46
N HIS A 441 17.56 10.52 31.64
CA HIS A 441 18.21 11.18 30.51
C HIS A 441 19.08 10.17 29.72
N ALA A 442 19.40 10.49 28.47
CA ALA A 442 20.23 9.61 27.63
C ALA A 442 21.65 9.44 28.17
N TYR A 443 22.18 10.46 28.84
CA TYR A 443 23.50 10.48 29.48
C TYR A 443 23.36 11.02 30.91
N ARG A 444 24.37 10.75 31.75
CA ARG A 444 24.38 11.19 33.15
C ARG A 444 24.48 12.71 33.22
N VAL A 445 23.61 13.31 34.00
CA VAL A 445 23.59 14.75 34.21
C VAL A 445 24.30 15.11 35.52
N HIS A 446 25.48 15.73 35.44
CA HIS A 446 26.38 15.93 36.59
C HIS A 446 25.81 16.81 37.71
N TYR A 447 24.92 17.77 37.42
CA TYR A 447 24.34 18.61 38.47
C TYR A 447 23.34 17.88 39.39
N TYR A 448 23.06 16.59 39.14
CA TYR A 448 22.34 15.73 40.10
C TYR A 448 23.25 14.97 41.05
N ASP A 449 24.57 15.07 40.86
CA ASP A 449 25.57 14.44 41.72
C ASP A 449 25.50 14.99 43.16
N PRO A 450 25.84 14.17 44.17
CA PRO A 450 26.34 12.79 44.10
C PRO A 450 25.24 11.73 43.93
N GLN A 451 23.96 12.10 43.83
CA GLN A 451 22.82 11.17 43.79
C GLN A 451 22.56 10.63 42.38
N VAL A 452 23.45 9.73 41.93
CA VAL A 452 23.35 9.08 40.61
C VAL A 452 22.18 8.09 40.57
N GLY A 453 21.43 8.05 39.46
CA GLY A 453 20.29 7.14 39.28
C GLY A 453 18.96 7.61 39.86
N PHE A 454 18.96 8.71 40.61
CA PHE A 454 17.79 9.29 41.28
C PHE A 454 17.08 10.37 40.46
N GLU A 455 17.10 10.27 39.14
CA GLU A 455 16.48 11.25 38.25
C GLU A 455 15.21 10.73 37.59
N ALA A 456 14.39 11.68 37.13
CA ALA A 456 13.23 11.44 36.29
C ALA A 456 13.16 12.52 35.21
N ALA A 457 13.49 12.15 33.99
CA ALA A 457 13.35 12.98 32.79
C ALA A 457 11.88 13.00 32.33
N VAL A 458 11.44 14.16 31.86
CA VAL A 458 10.10 14.38 31.30
C VAL A 458 10.18 15.20 30.02
N TYR A 459 9.24 15.00 29.10
CA TYR A 459 9.14 15.73 27.83
C TYR A 459 7.67 15.89 27.45
N ASP A 460 7.22 17.14 27.30
CA ASP A 460 5.84 17.47 26.94
C ASP A 460 5.69 17.63 25.42
N PRO A 461 4.78 16.90 24.75
CA PRO A 461 4.04 15.73 25.24
C PRO A 461 4.86 14.44 25.10
N GLY A 462 4.64 13.47 25.98
CA GLY A 462 5.13 12.10 25.78
C GLY A 462 5.75 11.42 27.00
N LEU A 463 6.91 11.90 27.47
CA LEU A 463 7.66 11.26 28.56
C LEU A 463 7.24 11.87 29.90
N ASP A 464 6.73 11.05 30.80
CA ASP A 464 6.20 11.50 32.08
C ASP A 464 6.87 10.81 33.27
N LEU A 465 6.68 11.38 34.45
CA LEU A 465 6.89 10.72 35.73
C LEU A 465 5.52 10.33 36.28
N LYS A 466 5.28 9.02 36.40
CA LYS A 466 4.04 8.48 36.97
C LYS A 466 4.30 7.58 38.16
N MET A 467 3.62 7.85 39.27
CA MET A 467 3.73 7.04 40.49
C MET A 467 2.38 6.84 41.15
N LYS A 468 2.07 5.60 41.53
CA LYS A 468 0.76 5.22 42.08
C LYS A 468 0.69 5.56 43.57
N ASN A 469 -0.42 6.15 44.01
CA ASN A 469 -0.74 6.21 45.43
C ASN A 469 -1.37 4.87 45.86
N ASP A 470 -0.58 3.99 46.45
CA ASP A 470 -1.03 2.72 47.02
C ASP A 470 -1.32 2.80 48.53
N THR A 471 -1.45 4.00 49.08
CA THR A 471 -1.80 4.22 50.49
C THR A 471 -3.32 4.28 50.69
N ASN A 472 -3.77 4.15 51.93
CA ASN A 472 -5.20 4.17 52.29
C ASN A 472 -5.82 5.59 52.29
N GLY A 473 -5.02 6.63 52.04
CA GLY A 473 -5.45 8.03 52.11
C GLY A 473 -4.93 8.86 50.94
N PRO A 474 -5.50 10.05 50.70
CA PRO A 474 -4.94 10.94 49.70
C PRO A 474 -3.56 11.44 50.14
N ILE A 475 -2.67 11.61 49.17
CA ILE A 475 -1.36 12.23 49.39
C ILE A 475 -1.34 13.62 48.76
N LEU A 476 -0.74 14.59 49.45
CA LEU A 476 -0.47 15.95 49.00
C LEU A 476 0.99 16.06 48.58
N ILE A 477 1.21 16.60 47.39
CA ILE A 477 2.52 17.01 46.90
C ILE A 477 2.66 18.52 47.13
N ARG A 478 3.58 18.89 48.02
CA ARG A 478 3.90 20.27 48.35
C ARG A 478 5.30 20.61 47.89
N THR A 479 5.46 21.71 47.17
CA THR A 479 6.80 22.20 46.80
C THR A 479 7.21 23.34 47.71
N VAL A 480 8.47 23.35 48.12
CA VAL A 480 9.10 24.47 48.83
C VAL A 480 10.31 24.90 48.01
N ASN A 481 10.19 26.03 47.33
CA ASN A 481 11.27 26.60 46.53
C ASN A 481 12.04 27.62 47.38
N HIS A 482 13.37 27.53 47.39
CA HIS A 482 14.27 28.47 48.07
C HIS A 482 15.16 29.17 47.02
N PRO A 483 14.66 30.21 46.33
CA PRO A 483 15.39 30.88 45.24
C PRO A 483 16.76 31.41 45.64
N ALA A 484 16.89 31.98 46.84
CA ALA A 484 18.16 32.53 47.35
C ALA A 484 19.24 31.45 47.54
N GLN A 485 18.84 30.22 47.87
CA GLN A 485 19.74 29.07 48.02
C GLN A 485 19.84 28.25 46.72
N GLN A 486 19.06 28.63 45.70
CA GLN A 486 18.85 27.86 44.48
C GLN A 486 18.56 26.38 44.77
N ARG A 487 17.66 26.12 45.74
CA ARG A 487 17.32 24.79 46.22
C ARG A 487 15.82 24.55 46.10
N LEU A 488 15.42 23.34 45.71
CA LEU A 488 14.03 22.91 45.66
C LEU A 488 13.81 21.70 46.56
N GLU A 489 12.75 21.74 47.34
CA GLU A 489 12.21 20.59 48.06
C GLU A 489 10.82 20.23 47.53
N VAL A 490 10.55 18.93 47.45
CA VAL A 490 9.22 18.38 47.23
C VAL A 490 8.90 17.48 48.41
N GLN A 491 7.78 17.77 49.06
CA GLN A 491 7.33 17.08 50.25
C GLN A 491 6.07 16.29 49.92
N VAL A 492 6.03 15.04 50.37
CA VAL A 492 4.83 14.20 50.33
C VAL A 492 4.20 14.23 51.71
N TRP A 493 2.95 14.67 51.77
CA TRP A 493 2.14 14.71 52.99
C TRP A 493 0.97 13.76 52.84
N GLY A 494 0.53 13.12 53.93
CA GLY A 494 -0.60 12.20 53.90
C GLY A 494 -1.09 11.89 55.30
N LEU A 495 -2.05 10.98 55.42
CA LEU A 495 -2.45 10.47 56.74
C LEU A 495 -1.27 9.70 57.39
N PRO A 496 -1.18 9.67 58.73
CA PRO A 496 -0.19 8.86 59.43
C PRO A 496 -0.17 7.41 58.92
N GLN A 497 1.02 6.90 58.62
CA GLN A 497 1.22 5.54 58.12
C GLN A 497 2.30 4.80 58.91
N THR A 498 2.20 3.48 58.99
CA THR A 498 3.21 2.61 59.62
C THR A 498 4.37 2.26 58.68
N ARG A 499 4.22 2.58 57.38
CA ARG A 499 5.21 2.34 56.34
C ARG A 499 6.54 3.02 56.65
N LYS A 500 7.63 2.25 56.57
CA LYS A 500 9.01 2.72 56.67
C LYS A 500 9.77 2.38 55.40
N VAL A 501 10.52 3.34 54.85
CA VAL A 501 11.27 3.18 53.60
C VAL A 501 12.73 3.49 53.84
N THR A 502 13.61 2.61 53.37
CA THR A 502 15.06 2.81 53.38
C THR A 502 15.56 2.70 51.95
N VAL A 503 16.16 3.78 51.45
CA VAL A 503 16.67 3.88 50.09
C VAL A 503 18.17 3.59 50.10
N SER A 504 18.65 2.72 49.20
CA SER A 504 20.08 2.41 49.06
C SER A 504 20.81 3.49 48.26
N PRO A 505 22.13 3.62 48.41
CA PRO A 505 22.97 4.21 47.37
C PRO A 505 22.80 3.46 46.04
N ALA A 506 23.20 4.09 44.93
CA ALA A 506 23.22 3.43 43.64
C ALA A 506 24.33 2.35 43.58
N THR A 507 23.98 1.17 43.05
CA THR A 507 24.95 0.14 42.68
C THR A 507 25.34 0.35 41.22
N ILE A 508 26.59 0.74 40.99
CA ILE A 508 27.17 0.84 39.63
C ILE A 508 27.63 -0.55 39.19
N LEU A 509 27.02 -1.07 38.13
CA LEU A 509 27.35 -2.36 37.53
C LEU A 509 28.46 -2.26 36.48
N ALA A 510 28.46 -1.17 35.71
CA ALA A 510 29.48 -0.91 34.71
C ALA A 510 29.65 0.59 34.51
N ARG A 511 30.88 1.00 34.18
CA ARG A 511 31.23 2.33 33.68
C ARG A 511 31.81 2.16 32.28
N ILE A 512 31.26 2.89 31.32
CA ILE A 512 31.63 2.81 29.90
C ILE A 512 32.29 4.14 29.54
N PRO A 513 33.59 4.16 29.18
CA PRO A 513 34.26 5.40 28.80
C PRO A 513 33.54 6.13 27.66
N HIS A 514 33.53 7.46 27.73
CA HIS A 514 33.05 8.29 26.63
C HIS A 514 33.88 8.10 25.34
N PRO A 515 33.27 8.25 24.15
CA PRO A 515 34.02 8.22 22.90
C PRO A 515 34.92 9.44 22.74
N ALA A 516 35.87 9.37 21.80
CA ALA A 516 36.71 10.50 21.42
C ALA A 516 35.85 11.72 21.00
N PRO A 517 36.34 12.95 21.23
CA PRO A 517 35.62 14.16 20.82
C PRO A 517 35.31 14.22 19.33
N GLN A 518 34.19 14.84 18.99
CA GLN A 518 33.81 15.14 17.61
C GLN A 518 34.07 16.62 17.30
N TYR A 519 34.68 16.89 16.14
CA TYR A 519 34.88 18.24 15.63
C TYR A 519 33.93 18.49 14.45
N VAL A 520 33.16 19.58 14.51
CA VAL A 520 32.15 19.96 13.52
C VAL A 520 32.51 21.34 12.97
N THR A 521 32.72 21.44 11.66
CA THR A 521 33.02 22.73 11.02
C THR A 521 31.77 23.61 10.97
N THR A 522 31.90 24.89 11.34
CA THR A 522 30.81 25.88 11.31
C THR A 522 31.26 27.22 10.73
N PRO A 523 30.40 27.91 9.94
CA PRO A 523 30.70 29.25 9.44
C PRO A 523 30.55 30.34 10.53
N ASN A 524 29.98 30.00 11.69
CA ASN A 524 29.70 30.95 12.77
C ASN A 524 30.91 31.26 13.66
N LEU A 525 32.08 30.68 13.37
CA LEU A 525 33.33 30.88 14.10
C LEU A 525 34.44 31.30 13.12
N ARG A 526 35.36 32.15 13.58
CA ARG A 526 36.53 32.57 12.77
C ARG A 526 37.48 31.39 12.56
N ARG A 527 38.30 31.43 11.49
CA ARG A 527 39.36 30.43 11.26
C ARG A 527 40.16 30.12 12.51
N GLY A 528 40.29 28.83 12.83
CA GLY A 528 41.07 28.35 13.97
C GLY A 528 40.42 28.60 15.33
N GLN A 529 39.28 29.30 15.39
CA GLN A 529 38.49 29.40 16.60
C GLN A 529 37.74 28.08 16.82
N THR A 530 37.89 27.54 18.02
CA THR A 530 37.18 26.34 18.49
C THR A 530 36.26 26.70 19.64
N ARG A 531 35.03 26.19 19.61
CA ARG A 531 34.04 26.34 20.68
C ARG A 531 33.49 24.97 21.08
N GLN A 532 33.66 24.58 22.33
CA GLN A 532 32.98 23.39 22.84
C GLN A 532 31.48 23.66 23.00
N VAL A 533 30.65 22.78 22.46
CA VAL A 533 29.18 22.87 22.52
C VAL A 533 28.53 21.67 23.21
N ASP A 534 29.31 20.62 23.48
CA ASP A 534 28.88 19.48 24.29
C ASP A 534 30.05 18.87 25.07
N TRP A 535 29.77 18.28 26.23
CA TRP A 535 30.78 17.79 27.18
C TRP A 535 30.75 16.28 27.28
N ALA A 536 31.95 15.68 27.38
CA ALA A 536 32.07 14.23 27.49
C ALA A 536 31.56 13.73 28.85
N VAL A 537 30.81 12.62 28.83
CA VAL A 537 30.28 11.97 30.03
C VAL A 537 30.36 10.46 29.84
N ASP A 538 30.93 9.76 30.82
CA ASP A 538 30.94 8.29 30.78
C ASP A 538 29.53 7.70 30.90
N GLY A 539 29.31 6.60 30.21
CA GLY A 539 28.12 5.79 30.35
C GLY A 539 28.16 4.99 31.65
N TYR A 540 26.99 4.65 32.16
CA TYR A 540 26.87 3.80 33.35
C TYR A 540 25.67 2.86 33.22
N ASN A 541 25.86 1.62 33.65
CA ASN A 541 24.76 0.72 34.00
C ASN A 541 24.68 0.66 35.51
N LEU A 542 23.54 1.01 36.09
CA LEU A 542 23.37 1.04 37.54
C LEU A 542 21.93 0.71 37.94
N TYR A 543 21.72 0.46 39.22
CA TYR A 543 20.39 0.45 39.81
C TYR A 543 20.40 1.09 41.20
N ILE A 544 19.23 1.54 41.63
CA ILE A 544 18.94 1.91 43.02
C ILE A 544 17.90 0.93 43.56
N THR A 545 17.93 0.67 44.87
CA THR A 545 16.87 -0.08 45.54
C THR A 545 16.28 0.72 46.68
N ARG A 546 15.08 0.33 47.10
CA ARG A 546 14.51 0.70 48.38
C ARG A 546 13.87 -0.50 49.03
N THR A 547 14.03 -0.61 50.34
CA THR A 547 13.29 -1.57 51.17
C THR A 547 12.12 -0.85 51.81
N ILE A 548 10.92 -1.38 51.61
CA ILE A 548 9.66 -0.88 52.16
C ILE A 548 9.18 -1.91 53.19
N ARG A 549 8.93 -1.45 54.41
CA ARG A 549 8.30 -2.23 55.48
C ARG A 549 6.93 -1.63 55.77
N ASP A 550 5.87 -2.38 55.57
CA ASP A 550 4.48 -1.90 55.70
C ASP A 550 3.59 -3.02 56.27
N GLY A 551 2.97 -2.80 57.43
CA GLY A 551 2.05 -3.76 58.04
C GLY A 551 2.60 -5.19 58.22
N GLY A 552 3.91 -5.36 58.48
CA GLY A 552 4.57 -6.66 58.60
C GLY A 552 5.08 -7.26 57.28
N THR A 553 4.70 -6.70 56.13
CA THR A 553 5.25 -7.07 54.83
C THR A 553 6.56 -6.31 54.57
N VAL A 554 7.55 -7.01 54.03
CA VAL A 554 8.81 -6.40 53.56
C VAL A 554 8.93 -6.62 52.06
N ARG A 555 9.07 -5.54 51.30
CA ARG A 555 9.29 -5.55 49.85
C ARG A 555 10.55 -4.77 49.50
N THR A 556 11.30 -5.24 48.50
CA THR A 556 12.41 -4.48 47.92
C THR A 556 12.08 -4.15 46.48
N ASP A 557 12.10 -2.86 46.16
CA ASP A 557 11.91 -2.38 44.79
C ASP A 557 13.27 -2.04 44.18
N LYS A 558 13.45 -2.33 42.88
CA LYS A 558 14.67 -2.02 42.12
C LYS A 558 14.33 -1.14 40.92
N VAL A 559 15.06 -0.05 40.74
CA VAL A 559 14.98 0.83 39.56
C VAL A 559 16.35 0.83 38.86
N SER A 560 16.38 0.34 37.63
CA SER A 560 17.58 0.32 36.80
C SER A 560 17.70 1.60 35.97
N THR A 561 18.93 2.06 35.74
CA THR A 561 19.25 3.19 34.87
C THR A 561 20.43 2.82 33.97
N ASN A 562 20.29 3.15 32.68
CA ASN A 562 21.34 3.01 31.68
C ASN A 562 21.62 4.38 31.08
N TYR A 563 22.85 4.86 31.30
CA TYR A 563 23.40 6.05 30.67
C TYR A 563 24.31 5.65 29.52
N LYS A 564 24.07 6.22 28.34
CA LYS A 564 24.95 6.07 27.19
C LYS A 564 26.23 6.87 27.41
N PRO A 565 27.39 6.35 27.00
CA PRO A 565 28.61 7.14 26.95
C PRO A 565 28.43 8.28 25.94
N TRP A 566 28.83 9.48 26.34
CA TRP A 566 28.54 10.73 25.65
C TRP A 566 29.84 11.44 25.27
N ARG A 567 30.02 11.79 23.99
CA ARG A 567 31.25 12.42 23.52
C ARG A 567 31.20 13.93 23.67
N ALA A 568 32.35 14.57 23.83
CA ALA A 568 32.45 16.02 23.66
C ALA A 568 32.25 16.40 22.18
N VAL A 569 31.63 17.56 21.94
CA VAL A 569 31.50 18.14 20.60
C VAL A 569 32.11 19.52 20.58
N TYR A 570 33.00 19.75 19.61
CA TYR A 570 33.68 21.01 19.36
C TYR A 570 33.29 21.54 17.99
N GLU A 571 32.81 22.77 17.94
CA GLU A 571 32.66 23.50 16.69
C GLU A 571 33.97 24.20 16.31
N VAL A 572 34.36 24.15 15.04
CA VAL A 572 35.60 24.75 14.52
C VAL A 572 35.29 25.66 13.34
N GLY A 573 35.86 26.86 13.31
CA GLY A 573 35.67 27.81 12.21
C GLY A 573 36.24 27.30 10.88
N SER A 574 35.39 27.27 9.85
CA SER A 574 35.73 26.70 8.54
C SER A 574 36.57 27.60 7.62
N SER A 575 36.72 28.88 7.96
CA SER A 575 37.32 29.89 7.06
C SER A 575 38.08 30.97 7.80
#